data_AF-A0A6P5FV08-F1
#
_entry.id   AF-A0A6P5FV08-F1
#
_cell.length_a   1.000
_cell.length_b   1.000
_cell.length_c   1.000
_cell.angle_alpha   90.00
_cell.angle_beta   90.00
_cell.angle_gamma   90.00
#
_symmetry.space_group_name_H-M   'P 1'
#
loop_
_entity.id
_entity.type
_entity.pdbx_description
1 polymer ?
#
loop_
_entity_poly.entity_id
_entity_poly.type
_entity_poly.pdbx_seq_one_letter_code
_entity_poly.pdbx_strand_id
1 'polypeptide(L)'
;MYQIREANQMTEEFMLAANVAVAEKILKHFPLVSLLRRHPSPTKEMLEPLLRTATAVSLDLDVSSSKALADSLDRAVSDDPYFNKLIRILATRCMTQAVYFCSGDLSPSEFYHYGLAAPLYTHFTSPIRRYAG
;
A
#
# COMPACT_ATOMS: atom_id res chain seq x y z
N MET A 1 -20.13 12.29 6.06
CA MET A 1 -18.77 11.71 6.22
C MET A 1 -18.95 10.29 6.74
N TYR A 2 -18.39 9.29 6.06
CA TYR A 2 -18.35 7.92 6.60
C TYR A 2 -17.44 7.92 7.83
N GLN A 3 -17.93 7.41 8.96
CA GLN A 3 -17.16 7.34 10.19
C GLN A 3 -16.59 5.93 10.33
N ILE A 4 -15.26 5.81 10.33
CA ILE A 4 -14.55 4.55 10.59
C ILE A 4 -14.71 4.24 12.08
N ARG A 5 -15.21 3.04 12.40
CA ARG A 5 -15.33 2.52 13.76
C ARG A 5 -14.30 1.42 14.00
N GLU A 6 -14.04 1.07 15.25
CA GLU A 6 -13.15 -0.04 15.61
C GLU A 6 -13.55 -1.36 14.93
N ALA A 7 -14.86 -1.62 14.79
CA ALA A 7 -15.35 -2.79 14.08
C ALA A 7 -14.93 -2.82 12.60
N ASN A 8 -14.80 -1.66 11.96
CA ASN A 8 -14.30 -1.56 10.59
C ASN A 8 -12.82 -1.92 10.52
N GLN A 9 -12.01 -1.35 11.43
CA GLN A 9 -10.58 -1.63 11.52
C GLN A 9 -10.32 -3.11 11.80
N MET A 10 -11.03 -3.69 12.78
CA MET A 10 -10.94 -5.11 13.09
C MET A 10 -11.27 -5.99 11.87
N THR A 11 -12.34 -5.65 11.13
CA THR A 11 -12.70 -6.39 9.91
C THR A 11 -11.60 -6.27 8.84
N GLU A 12 -11.05 -5.07 8.66
CA GLU A 12 -9.98 -4.79 7.71
C GLU A 12 -8.72 -5.61 8.03
N GLU A 13 -8.28 -5.64 9.29
CA GLU A 13 -7.11 -6.42 9.73
C GLU A 13 -7.29 -7.93 9.49
N PHE A 14 -8.46 -8.50 9.82
CA PHE A 14 -8.74 -9.90 9.52
C PHE A 14 -8.79 -10.17 8.02
N MET A 15 -9.32 -9.25 7.23
CA MET A 15 -9.34 -9.38 5.77
C MET A 15 -7.93 -9.36 5.19
N LEU A 16 -7.05 -8.50 5.69
CA LEU A 16 -5.64 -8.44 5.30
C LEU A 16 -4.91 -9.72 5.66
N ALA A 17 -5.05 -10.20 6.90
CA ALA A 17 -4.43 -11.45 7.36
C ALA A 17 -4.88 -12.66 6.51
N ALA A 18 -6.17 -12.77 6.22
CA ALA A 18 -6.71 -13.83 5.37
C ALA A 18 -6.16 -13.75 3.94
N ASN A 19 -6.10 -12.55 3.36
CA ASN A 19 -5.55 -12.31 2.03
C ASN A 19 -4.06 -12.71 1.94
N VAL A 20 -3.24 -12.36 2.94
CA VAL A 20 -1.82 -12.73 3.00
C VAL A 20 -1.67 -14.25 3.11
N ALA A 21 -2.38 -14.88 4.06
CA ALA A 21 -2.31 -16.32 4.27
C ALA A 21 -2.70 -17.12 3.01
N VAL A 22 -3.73 -16.65 2.28
CA VAL A 22 -4.13 -17.27 1.01
C VAL A 22 -3.08 -17.05 -0.07
N ALA A 23 -2.49 -15.86 -0.15
CA ALA A 23 -1.42 -15.59 -1.12
C ALA A 23 -0.23 -16.54 -0.93
N GLU A 24 0.21 -16.75 0.31
CA GLU A 24 1.27 -17.70 0.66
C GLU A 24 0.87 -19.14 0.31
N LYS A 25 -0.37 -19.52 0.64
CA LYS A 25 -0.89 -20.86 0.36
C LYS A 25 -0.92 -21.15 -1.14
N ILE A 26 -1.47 -20.26 -1.96
CA ILE A 26 -1.58 -20.51 -3.41
C ILE A 26 -0.20 -20.53 -4.06
N LEU A 27 0.69 -19.59 -3.72
CA LEU A 27 2.04 -19.52 -4.29
C LEU A 27 2.84 -20.79 -3.98
N LYS A 28 2.71 -21.32 -2.76
CA LYS A 28 3.35 -22.58 -2.37
C LYS A 28 2.88 -23.78 -3.21
N HIS A 29 1.61 -23.83 -3.63
CA HIS A 29 1.05 -24.97 -4.38
C HIS A 29 1.17 -24.77 -5.90
N PHE A 30 1.14 -23.52 -6.37
CA PHE A 30 1.11 -23.14 -7.77
C PHE A 30 2.13 -22.01 -8.05
N PRO A 31 3.44 -22.28 -7.97
CA PRO A 31 4.47 -21.24 -7.97
C PRO A 31 4.53 -20.40 -9.25
N LEU A 32 4.09 -20.94 -10.39
CA LEU A 32 4.15 -20.26 -11.70
C LEU A 32 2.82 -19.69 -12.19
N VAL A 33 1.70 -20.01 -11.52
CA VAL A 33 0.35 -19.67 -11.99
C VAL A 33 -0.56 -19.09 -10.91
N SER A 34 0.02 -18.57 -9.83
CA SER A 34 -0.75 -17.96 -8.75
C SER A 34 -1.15 -16.53 -9.11
N LEU A 35 -2.44 -16.22 -8.97
CA LEU A 35 -2.94 -14.87 -9.12
C LEU A 35 -2.68 -14.06 -7.84
N LEU A 36 -1.80 -13.08 -7.98
CA LEU A 36 -1.34 -12.23 -6.89
C LEU A 36 -1.62 -10.76 -7.20
N ARG A 37 -1.46 -9.91 -6.19
CA ARG A 37 -1.60 -8.46 -6.32
C ARG A 37 -0.41 -7.78 -5.66
N ARG A 38 0.31 -6.99 -6.45
CA ARG A 38 1.47 -6.20 -5.99
C ARG A 38 1.17 -4.72 -6.05
N HIS A 39 1.98 -3.95 -5.35
CA HIS A 39 1.96 -2.50 -5.41
C HIS A 39 3.42 -2.04 -5.57
N PRO A 40 3.87 -1.75 -6.79
CA PRO A 40 5.26 -1.35 -7.03
C PRO A 40 5.62 -0.06 -6.27
N SER A 41 6.88 0.03 -5.86
CA SER A 41 7.40 1.26 -5.25
C SER A 41 7.29 2.42 -6.26
N PRO A 42 6.85 3.61 -5.82
CA PRO A 42 6.86 4.79 -6.67
C PRO A 42 8.30 5.18 -7.05
N THR A 43 8.47 5.71 -8.27
CA THR A 43 9.78 6.23 -8.70
C THR A 43 10.07 7.56 -8.01
N LYS A 44 11.33 8.01 -8.04
CA LYS A 44 11.73 9.28 -7.44
C LYS A 44 11.00 10.46 -8.08
N GLU A 45 10.79 10.41 -9.38
CA GLU A 45 10.10 11.42 -10.18
C GLU A 45 8.62 11.51 -9.76
N MET A 46 7.98 10.38 -9.45
CA MET A 46 6.60 10.37 -8.97
C MET A 46 6.46 11.00 -7.59
N LEU A 47 7.47 10.87 -6.73
CA LEU A 47 7.50 11.44 -5.38
C LEU A 47 7.99 12.90 -5.33
N GLU A 48 8.57 13.41 -6.41
CA GLU A 48 9.13 14.76 -6.46
C GLU A 48 8.11 15.86 -6.08
N PRO A 49 6.85 15.83 -6.53
CA PRO A 49 5.85 16.83 -6.11
C PRO A 49 5.57 16.80 -4.61
N LEU A 50 5.55 15.60 -4.00
CA LEU A 50 5.38 15.44 -2.55
C LEU A 50 6.57 16.05 -1.80
N LEU A 51 7.79 15.72 -2.22
CA LEU A 51 9.01 16.23 -1.58
C LEU A 51 9.12 17.75 -1.69
N ARG A 52 8.85 18.32 -2.87
CA ARG A 52 8.82 19.78 -3.07
C ARG A 52 7.80 20.45 -2.14
N THR A 53 6.61 19.86 -2.00
CA THR A 53 5.57 20.38 -1.12
C THR A 53 6.00 20.30 0.34
N ALA A 54 6.56 19.15 0.76
CA ALA A 54 7.06 18.94 2.12
C ALA A 54 8.14 19.95 2.50
N THR A 55 9.15 20.15 1.63
CA THR A 55 10.20 21.15 1.85
C THR A 55 9.64 22.56 1.98
N ALA A 56 8.64 22.93 1.18
CA ALA A 56 8.01 24.25 1.23
C ALA A 56 7.29 24.53 2.55
N VAL A 57 6.86 23.49 3.27
CA VAL A 57 6.24 23.57 4.61
C VAL A 57 7.19 23.12 5.73
N SER A 58 8.49 23.07 5.45
CA SER A 58 9.53 22.67 6.43
C SER A 58 9.34 21.27 7.03
N LEU A 59 8.76 20.35 6.26
CA LEU A 59 8.71 18.93 6.59
C LEU A 59 9.83 18.16 5.92
N ASP A 60 10.45 17.25 6.68
CA ASP A 60 11.38 16.26 6.16
C ASP A 60 10.69 14.90 6.06
N LEU A 61 10.53 14.40 4.82
CA LEU A 61 9.89 13.12 4.53
C LEU A 61 10.94 12.09 4.10
N ASP A 62 10.96 10.96 4.79
CA ASP A 62 11.84 9.85 4.46
C ASP A 62 11.17 8.93 3.44
N VAL A 63 11.62 9.00 2.19
CA VAL A 63 11.09 8.19 1.08
C VAL A 63 11.92 6.92 0.81
N SER A 64 12.82 6.52 1.73
CA SER A 64 13.69 5.35 1.55
C SER A 64 12.93 4.02 1.49
N SER A 65 11.78 3.94 2.15
CA SER A 65 10.90 2.76 2.16
C SER A 65 9.45 3.16 2.47
N SER A 66 8.51 2.26 2.20
CA SER A 66 7.09 2.48 2.57
C SER A 66 6.92 2.77 4.06
N LYS A 67 7.60 1.98 4.91
CA LYS A 67 7.56 2.16 6.36
C LYS A 67 8.15 3.50 6.79
N ALA A 68 9.32 3.88 6.27
CA ALA A 68 9.94 5.16 6.61
C ALA A 68 9.08 6.36 6.17
N LEU A 69 8.40 6.23 5.03
CA LEU A 69 7.46 7.24 4.56
C LEU A 69 6.24 7.33 5.49
N ALA A 70 5.66 6.20 5.90
CA ALA A 70 4.56 6.18 6.87
C ALA A 70 4.99 6.82 8.20
N ASP A 71 6.14 6.42 8.75
CA ASP A 71 6.65 6.93 10.02
C ASP A 71 6.95 8.44 9.95
N SER A 72 7.47 8.95 8.83
CA SER A 72 7.71 10.40 8.64
C SER A 72 6.42 11.19 8.43
N LEU A 73 5.43 10.61 7.73
CA LEU A 73 4.08 11.18 7.61
C LEU A 73 3.35 11.22 8.96
N ASP A 74 3.55 10.25 9.84
CA ASP A 74 2.96 10.26 11.20
C ASP A 74 3.52 11.41 12.05
N ARG A 75 4.79 11.77 11.84
CA ARG A 75 5.44 12.91 12.51
C ARG A 75 5.09 14.28 11.90
N ALA A 76 4.48 14.32 10.72
CA ALA A 76 4.09 15.55 10.03
C ALA A 76 2.85 16.19 10.67
N VAL A 77 3.02 16.82 11.83
CA VAL A 77 1.97 17.47 12.60
C VAL A 77 2.11 18.99 12.54
N SER A 78 0.99 19.70 12.50
CA SER A 78 0.89 21.16 12.53
C SER A 78 -0.31 21.56 13.41
N ASP A 79 -0.43 22.85 13.72
CA ASP A 79 -1.57 23.41 14.47
C ASP A 79 -2.90 23.23 13.71
N ASP A 80 -2.85 23.11 12.39
CA ASP A 80 -4.02 22.77 11.57
C ASP A 80 -4.27 21.24 11.59
N PRO A 81 -5.41 20.77 12.15
CA PRO A 81 -5.75 19.34 12.16
C PRO A 81 -5.93 18.74 10.76
N TYR A 82 -6.11 19.55 9.71
CA TYR A 82 -6.21 19.07 8.33
C TYR A 82 -4.85 18.88 7.64
N PHE A 83 -3.78 19.47 8.18
CA PHE A 83 -2.47 19.46 7.55
C PHE A 83 -1.96 18.05 7.26
N ASN A 84 -1.96 17.17 8.27
CA ASN A 84 -1.50 15.79 8.12
C ASN A 84 -2.32 15.04 7.05
N LYS A 85 -3.63 15.26 7.03
CA LYS A 85 -4.54 14.66 6.05
C LYS A 85 -4.24 15.12 4.63
N LEU A 86 -3.93 16.41 4.43
CA LEU A 86 -3.59 16.95 3.11
C LEU A 86 -2.28 16.36 2.59
N ILE A 87 -1.24 16.28 3.42
CA ILE A 87 0.04 15.69 3.02
C ILE A 87 -0.14 14.20 2.69
N ARG A 88 -0.94 13.45 3.45
CA ARG A 88 -1.26 12.05 3.10
C ARG A 88 -1.99 11.90 1.78
N ILE A 89 -2.94 12.79 1.47
CA ILE A 89 -3.64 12.79 0.18
C ILE A 89 -2.65 13.02 -0.97
N LEU A 90 -1.71 13.96 -0.81
CA LEU A 90 -0.65 14.19 -1.80
C LEU A 90 0.26 12.96 -1.93
N ALA A 91 0.66 12.35 -0.82
CA ALA A 91 1.47 11.14 -0.83
C ALA A 91 0.79 10.00 -1.60
N THR A 92 -0.51 9.77 -1.37
CA THR A 92 -1.29 8.77 -2.12
C THR A 92 -1.36 9.08 -3.61
N ARG A 93 -1.44 10.36 -4.01
CA ARG A 93 -1.46 10.75 -5.44
C ARG A 93 -0.13 10.49 -6.15
N CYS A 94 0.97 10.47 -5.40
CA CYS A 94 2.31 10.15 -5.91
C CYS A 94 2.60 8.64 -5.94
N MET A 95 1.72 7.79 -5.42
CA MET A 95 1.90 6.33 -5.44
C MET A 95 1.56 5.74 -6.81
N THR A 96 2.13 4.56 -7.10
CA THR A 96 1.72 3.78 -8.28
C THR A 96 0.35 3.13 -8.05
N GLN A 97 -0.23 2.59 -9.11
CA GLN A 97 -1.41 1.74 -8.95
C GLN A 97 -0.99 0.32 -8.55
N ALA A 98 -1.73 -0.25 -7.61
CA ALA A 98 -1.61 -1.68 -7.32
C ALA A 98 -2.22 -2.52 -8.46
N VAL A 99 -1.49 -3.53 -8.90
CA VAL A 99 -1.79 -4.33 -10.10
C VAL A 99 -1.88 -5.82 -9.75
N TYR A 100 -2.76 -6.53 -10.44
CA TYR A 100 -2.75 -7.99 -10.42
C TYR A 100 -1.66 -8.51 -11.36
N PHE A 101 -1.16 -9.71 -11.07
CA PHE A 101 -0.15 -10.38 -11.88
C PHE A 101 -0.18 -11.89 -11.64
N CYS A 102 0.33 -12.64 -12.61
CA CYS A 102 0.60 -14.07 -12.46
C CYS A 102 2.01 -14.26 -11.87
N SER A 103 2.16 -15.15 -10.88
CA SER A 103 3.44 -15.37 -10.21
C SER A 103 4.58 -15.85 -11.12
N GLY A 104 4.27 -16.44 -12.28
CA GLY A 104 5.27 -16.83 -13.27
C GLY A 104 5.81 -15.68 -14.14
N ASP A 105 5.15 -14.51 -14.15
CA ASP A 105 5.51 -13.40 -15.03
C ASP A 105 6.61 -12.49 -14.44
N LEU A 106 6.83 -12.56 -13.12
CA LEU A 106 7.69 -11.65 -12.38
C LEU A 106 8.62 -12.41 -11.44
N SER A 107 9.73 -11.76 -11.05
CA SER A 107 10.60 -12.29 -10.01
C SER A 107 9.99 -12.13 -8.61
N PRO A 108 10.28 -13.02 -7.63
CA PRO A 108 9.76 -12.89 -6.28
C PRO A 108 10.06 -11.55 -5.58
N SER A 109 11.18 -10.90 -5.92
CA SER A 109 11.51 -9.56 -5.43
C SER A 109 10.52 -8.47 -5.86
N GLU A 110 9.75 -8.70 -6.92
CA GLU A 110 8.76 -7.76 -7.44
C GLU A 110 7.36 -7.97 -6.87
N PHE A 111 7.14 -9.01 -6.07
CA PHE A 111 5.82 -9.35 -5.52
C PHE A 111 5.37 -8.38 -4.41
N TYR A 112 6.31 -7.61 -3.87
CA TYR A 112 6.11 -6.70 -2.74
C TYR A 112 4.93 -5.74 -2.95
N HIS A 113 4.15 -5.56 -1.91
CA HIS A 113 3.03 -4.64 -1.87
C HIS A 113 3.39 -3.40 -1.06
N TYR A 114 3.95 -2.37 -1.73
CA TYR A 114 4.44 -1.13 -1.13
C TYR A 114 3.46 -0.52 -0.13
N GLY A 115 2.21 -0.27 -0.53
CA GLY A 115 1.22 0.39 0.33
C GLY A 115 0.76 -0.41 1.55
N LEU A 116 1.04 -1.72 1.61
CA LEU A 116 0.72 -2.58 2.77
C LEU A 116 1.96 -3.02 3.53
N ALA A 117 3.15 -2.60 3.07
CA ALA A 117 4.44 -3.10 3.53
C ALA A 117 4.53 -4.64 3.61
N ALA A 118 3.83 -5.36 2.73
CA ALA A 118 3.69 -6.81 2.77
C ALA A 118 4.50 -7.49 1.65
N PRO A 119 5.22 -8.60 1.92
CA PRO A 119 6.01 -9.31 0.91
C PRO A 119 5.15 -10.00 -0.15
N LEU A 120 3.93 -10.41 0.21
CA LEU A 120 3.04 -11.16 -0.66
C LEU A 120 1.59 -10.81 -0.33
N TYR A 121 0.77 -10.64 -1.36
CA TYR A 121 -0.64 -10.28 -1.18
C TYR A 121 -1.49 -10.75 -2.36
N THR A 122 -2.76 -11.05 -2.09
CA THR A 122 -3.79 -11.31 -3.11
C THR A 122 -5.15 -10.82 -2.61
N HIS A 123 -6.16 -10.80 -3.46
CA HIS A 123 -7.53 -10.58 -3.02
C HIS A 123 -8.29 -11.90 -2.96
N PHE A 124 -8.74 -12.28 -1.77
CA PHE A 124 -9.52 -13.49 -1.53
C PHE A 124 -10.89 -13.20 -0.91
N THR A 125 -10.96 -12.24 0.01
CA THR A 125 -12.10 -12.05 0.95
C THR A 125 -13.37 -11.43 0.35
N SER A 126 -13.52 -11.27 -0.97
CA SER A 126 -14.75 -10.71 -1.57
C SER A 126 -15.06 -11.20 -2.99
N PRO A 127 -15.21 -12.52 -3.22
CA PRO A 127 -15.40 -13.08 -4.55
C PRO A 127 -16.71 -12.63 -5.23
N ILE A 128 -17.77 -12.35 -4.45
CA ILE A 128 -19.08 -11.93 -4.98
C ILE A 128 -19.00 -10.63 -5.80
N ARG A 129 -18.03 -9.75 -5.49
CA ARG A 129 -17.94 -8.42 -6.10
C ARG A 129 -16.63 -8.18 -6.85
N ARG A 130 -15.74 -9.16 -6.91
CA ARG A 130 -14.40 -9.01 -7.51
C ARG A 130 -14.01 -10.27 -8.25
N TYR A 131 -13.87 -10.15 -9.56
CA TYR A 131 -13.01 -11.05 -10.33
C TYR A 131 -11.63 -10.38 -10.40
N ALA A 132 -10.64 -10.96 -9.73
CA ALA A 132 -9.26 -10.52 -9.86
C ALA A 132 -8.76 -10.95 -11.24
N GLY A 133 -8.22 -10.00 -12.01
CA GLY A 133 -7.75 -10.20 -13.38
C GLY A 133 -6.48 -9.42 -13.60
#